data_AF-A0A7J5YNV4-F1
#
_entry.id   AF-A0A7J5YNV4-F1
#
_cell.length_a   1.000
_cell.length_b   1.000
_cell.length_c   1.000
_cell.angle_alpha   90.00
_cell.angle_beta   90.00
_cell.angle_gamma   90.00
#
_symmetry.space_group_name_H-M   'P 1'
#
loop_
_entity.id
_entity.type
_entity.pdbx_description
1 polymer ?
#
loop_
_entity_poly.entity_id
_entity_poly.type
_entity_poly.pdbx_seq_one_letter_code
_entity_poly.pdbx_strand_id
1 'polypeptide(L)'
;MLCQALASYSRQCRGEGIIIKDWRKKFGCPMSCHSHYEICTSPCQPSCPFPDQKSPCPGACVEACVCDKGYVLSAGASGVVNCEKLTCASGEVCGVRDGVRGCHVKQGRCSISQVGLLTSFDGMSGVIGAQGAFQVASLCDETNTMWFLAVVCSKGASPTVDTLYVFFKETAVTVNSQHVTWLRRA
;
A
#
# COMPACT_ATOMS: atom_id res chain seq x y z
N MET A 1 32.62 -27.40 12.19
CA MET A 1 33.19 -26.63 13.33
C MET A 1 33.99 -25.40 12.90
N LEU A 2 35.00 -25.50 12.02
CA LEU A 2 35.85 -24.36 11.61
C LEU A 2 35.05 -23.13 11.15
N CYS A 3 34.12 -23.27 10.20
CA CYS A 3 33.35 -22.14 9.68
C CYS A 3 32.44 -21.47 10.72
N GLN A 4 31.91 -22.23 11.69
CA GLN A 4 31.10 -21.68 12.78
C GLN A 4 31.96 -20.87 13.77
N ALA A 5 33.15 -21.39 14.09
CA ALA A 5 34.11 -20.68 14.94
C ALA A 5 34.58 -19.36 14.28
N LEU A 6 34.93 -19.41 12.99
CA LEU A 6 35.30 -18.22 12.22
C LEU A 6 34.15 -17.20 12.11
N ALA A 7 32.91 -17.67 11.90
CA ALA A 7 31.74 -16.79 11.89
C ALA A 7 31.50 -16.11 13.25
N SER A 8 31.68 -16.84 14.36
CA SER A 8 31.59 -16.30 15.72
C SER A 8 32.67 -15.24 15.99
N TYR A 9 33.91 -15.55 15.61
CA TYR A 9 35.04 -14.62 15.73
C TYR A 9 34.82 -13.35 14.90
N SER A 10 34.43 -13.50 13.63
CA SER A 10 34.13 -12.38 12.73
C SER A 10 32.99 -11.51 13.26
N ARG A 11 31.96 -12.11 13.88
CA ARG A 11 30.87 -11.38 14.54
C ARG A 11 31.38 -10.53 15.72
N GLN A 12 32.27 -11.05 16.55
CA GLN A 12 32.84 -10.30 17.67
C GLN A 12 33.67 -9.12 17.18
N CYS A 13 34.54 -9.33 16.19
CA CYS A 13 35.31 -8.24 15.58
C CYS A 13 34.40 -7.12 15.03
N ARG A 14 33.28 -7.47 14.38
CA ARG A 14 32.30 -6.47 13.91
C ARG A 14 31.66 -5.67 15.05
N GLY A 15 31.43 -6.30 16.21
CA GLY A 15 30.96 -5.61 17.41
C GLY A 15 31.88 -4.47 17.85
N GLU A 16 33.18 -4.62 17.59
CA GLU A 16 34.24 -3.62 17.83
C GLU A 16 34.49 -2.70 16.61
N GLY A 17 33.63 -2.75 15.59
CA GLY A 17 33.78 -1.95 14.36
C GLY A 17 34.82 -2.49 13.36
N ILE A 18 35.36 -3.70 13.58
CA ILE A 18 36.37 -4.32 12.72
C ILE A 18 35.71 -5.28 11.72
N ILE A 19 35.85 -4.99 10.42
CA ILE A 19 35.26 -5.80 9.35
C ILE A 19 36.32 -6.68 8.69
N ILE A 20 36.27 -7.99 8.99
CA ILE A 20 37.14 -8.99 8.34
C ILE A 20 36.56 -9.37 6.98
N LYS A 21 37.21 -8.92 5.90
CA LYS A 21 36.80 -9.22 4.51
C LYS A 21 37.31 -10.59 4.04
N ASP A 22 36.61 -11.20 3.08
CA ASP A 22 37.00 -12.39 2.31
C ASP A 22 37.37 -13.67 3.08
N TRP A 23 37.14 -13.73 4.40
CA TRP A 23 37.47 -14.91 5.21
C TRP A 23 36.73 -16.17 4.71
N ARG A 24 35.49 -16.03 4.22
CA ARG A 24 34.71 -17.15 3.65
C ARG A 24 35.39 -17.76 2.43
N LYS A 25 35.93 -16.93 1.54
CA LYS A 25 36.63 -17.38 0.33
C LYS A 25 37.96 -18.04 0.71
N LYS A 26 38.71 -17.43 1.63
CA LYS A 26 40.03 -17.92 2.07
C LYS A 26 39.97 -19.28 2.76
N PHE A 27 38.97 -19.51 3.60
CA PHE A 27 38.85 -20.72 4.41
C PHE A 27 37.82 -21.72 3.86
N GLY A 28 37.25 -21.48 2.67
CA GLY A 28 36.29 -22.40 2.05
C GLY A 28 34.99 -22.54 2.82
N CYS A 29 34.42 -21.43 3.31
CA CYS A 29 33.18 -21.37 4.08
C CYS A 29 32.07 -20.60 3.34
N PRO A 30 31.61 -21.07 2.16
CA PRO A 30 30.63 -20.36 1.36
C PRO A 30 29.29 -20.19 2.10
N MET A 31 28.63 -19.07 1.85
CA MET A 31 27.26 -18.80 2.29
C MET A 31 26.39 -18.70 1.04
N SER A 32 25.33 -19.52 0.96
CA SER A 32 24.39 -19.48 -0.14
C SER A 32 23.31 -18.44 0.15
N CYS A 33 23.13 -17.48 -0.76
CA CYS A 33 22.10 -16.47 -0.71
C CYS A 33 21.28 -16.53 -2.00
N HIS A 34 19.96 -16.36 -1.92
CA HIS A 34 19.11 -16.30 -3.11
C HIS A 34 19.32 -15.02 -3.93
N SER A 35 19.59 -13.89 -3.28
CA SER A 35 19.93 -12.62 -3.92
C SER A 35 21.44 -12.39 -3.80
N HIS A 36 21.91 -11.56 -2.88
CA HIS A 36 23.36 -11.38 -2.69
C HIS A 36 23.81 -11.44 -1.23
N TYR A 37 25.12 -11.60 -1.05
CA TYR A 37 25.78 -11.68 0.25
C TYR A 37 26.44 -10.35 0.59
N GLU A 38 26.28 -9.89 1.84
CA GLU A 38 27.04 -8.77 2.38
C GLU A 38 27.66 -9.11 3.73
N ILE A 39 28.93 -8.74 3.92
CA ILE A 39 29.67 -8.94 5.17
C ILE A 39 29.25 -7.98 6.29
N CYS A 40 28.67 -6.83 5.93
CA CYS A 40 28.33 -5.76 6.84
C CYS A 40 27.15 -4.99 6.26
N THR A 41 25.94 -5.32 6.72
CA THR A 41 24.69 -4.67 6.35
C THR A 41 23.89 -4.30 7.60
N SER A 42 22.83 -3.50 7.44
CA SER A 42 21.96 -3.12 8.56
C SER A 42 21.38 -4.36 9.24
N PRO A 43 21.35 -4.43 10.59
CA PRO A 43 20.62 -5.49 11.29
C PRO A 43 19.11 -5.45 11.01
N CYS A 44 18.59 -4.27 10.68
CA CYS A 44 17.20 -4.08 10.28
C CYS A 44 17.15 -4.00 8.75
N GLN A 45 17.09 -5.18 8.11
CA GLN A 45 16.88 -5.27 6.67
C GLN A 45 15.37 -5.18 6.33
N PRO A 46 15.01 -4.66 5.14
CA PRO A 46 13.64 -4.67 4.65
C PRO A 46 13.01 -6.07 4.72
N SER A 47 11.88 -6.18 5.40
CA SER A 47 11.08 -7.40 5.48
C SER A 47 9.60 -7.07 5.31
N CYS A 48 8.74 -8.02 5.01
CA CYS A 48 7.30 -7.81 5.14
C CYS A 48 6.90 -7.93 6.63
N PRO A 49 6.16 -6.97 7.21
CA PRO A 49 5.42 -5.87 6.58
C PRO A 49 6.13 -4.50 6.57
N PHE A 50 7.43 -4.43 6.86
CA PHE A 50 8.22 -3.20 6.96
C PHE A 50 9.29 -3.05 5.84
N PRO A 51 8.89 -2.92 4.55
CA PRO A 51 9.82 -2.87 3.41
C PRO A 51 10.67 -1.59 3.35
N ASP A 52 10.22 -0.52 4.01
CA ASP A 52 10.90 0.79 4.02
C ASP A 52 11.51 1.13 5.37
N GLN A 53 11.76 0.12 6.24
CA GLN A 53 12.24 0.36 7.60
C GLN A 53 13.63 1.01 7.60
N LYS A 54 13.64 2.34 7.55
CA LYS A 54 14.72 3.23 8.00
C LYS A 54 14.57 3.51 9.49
N SER A 55 14.20 2.51 10.29
CA SER A 55 14.24 2.72 11.74
C SER A 55 15.71 2.92 12.11
N PRO A 56 16.07 3.88 12.98
CA PRO A 56 17.39 3.86 13.57
C PRO A 56 17.55 2.49 14.21
N CYS A 57 18.42 1.67 13.60
CA CYS A 57 18.73 0.34 14.06
C CYS A 57 20.08 0.45 14.76
N PRO A 58 20.10 0.91 16.03
CA PRO A 58 21.34 1.06 16.75
C PRO A 58 21.96 -0.34 16.91
N GLY A 59 23.19 -0.49 16.46
CA GLY A 59 23.90 -1.76 16.55
C GLY A 59 25.03 -1.85 15.52
N ALA A 60 25.93 -2.79 15.77
CA ALA A 60 26.92 -3.17 14.77
C ALA A 60 26.25 -3.83 13.56
N CYS A 61 26.81 -3.60 12.37
CA CYS A 61 26.32 -4.26 11.17
C CYS A 61 26.43 -5.79 11.27
N VAL A 62 25.54 -6.48 10.56
CA VAL A 62 25.49 -7.94 10.52
C VAL A 62 25.95 -8.45 9.18
N GLU A 63 26.45 -9.69 9.18
CA GLU A 63 26.73 -10.44 7.97
C GLU A 63 25.49 -11.25 7.61
N ALA A 64 24.91 -10.97 6.45
CA ALA A 64 23.61 -11.50 6.06
C ALA A 64 23.47 -11.61 4.54
N CYS A 65 22.46 -12.36 4.12
CA CYS A 65 21.94 -12.25 2.76
C CYS A 65 21.07 -11.00 2.67
N VAL A 66 21.20 -10.25 1.58
CA VAL A 66 20.48 -9.00 1.34
C VAL A 66 19.63 -9.18 0.09
N CYS A 67 18.42 -8.62 0.10
CA CYS A 67 17.55 -8.63 -1.07
C CYS A 67 17.82 -7.44 -1.97
N ASP A 68 17.89 -7.70 -3.28
CA ASP A 68 17.96 -6.67 -4.30
C ASP A 68 16.73 -5.75 -4.30
N LYS A 69 16.88 -4.58 -4.94
CA LYS A 69 15.80 -3.58 -5.04
C LYS A 69 14.52 -4.21 -5.60
N GLY A 70 13.40 -4.00 -4.89
CA GLY A 70 12.09 -4.55 -5.24
C GLY A 70 11.75 -5.89 -4.57
N TYR A 71 12.67 -6.42 -3.75
CA TYR A 71 12.50 -7.62 -2.94
C TYR A 71 12.69 -7.32 -1.45
N VAL A 72 12.07 -8.13 -0.60
CA VAL A 72 12.18 -8.04 0.87
C VAL A 72 12.35 -9.42 1.50
N LEU A 73 12.92 -9.45 2.70
CA LEU A 73 13.08 -10.70 3.44
C LEU A 73 11.70 -11.23 3.86
N SER A 74 11.48 -12.51 3.54
CA SER A 74 10.36 -13.32 3.99
C SER A 74 10.91 -14.53 4.74
N ALA A 75 10.26 -14.89 5.84
CA ALA A 75 10.58 -16.10 6.58
C ALA A 75 9.96 -17.30 5.86
N GLY A 76 10.79 -18.14 5.23
CA GLY A 76 10.34 -19.40 4.69
C GLY A 76 9.89 -20.36 5.80
N ALA A 77 8.96 -21.27 5.48
CA ALA A 77 8.42 -22.27 6.41
C ALA A 77 9.48 -23.17 7.09
N SER A 78 10.71 -23.19 6.53
CA SER A 78 11.85 -23.97 7.04
C SER A 78 12.89 -23.15 7.80
N GLY A 79 12.61 -21.88 8.12
CA GLY A 79 13.57 -20.96 8.76
C GLY A 79 14.64 -20.41 7.81
N VAL A 80 14.51 -20.67 6.51
CA VAL A 80 15.37 -20.11 5.46
C VAL A 80 14.87 -18.71 5.11
N VAL A 81 15.79 -17.75 5.09
CA VAL A 81 15.50 -16.38 4.68
C VAL A 81 15.38 -16.34 3.16
N ASN A 82 14.20 -15.97 2.66
CA ASN A 82 13.93 -15.85 1.22
C ASN A 82 13.71 -14.39 0.82
N CYS A 83 14.00 -14.04 -0.43
CA CYS A 83 13.71 -12.72 -0.99
C CYS A 83 12.44 -12.80 -1.83
N GLU A 84 11.38 -12.14 -1.38
CA GLU A 84 10.09 -12.10 -2.08
C GLU A 84 9.85 -10.73 -2.72
N LYS A 85 9.27 -10.75 -3.91
CA LYS A 85 8.99 -9.53 -4.68
C LYS A 85 7.87 -8.74 -4.01
N LEU A 86 8.02 -7.42 -3.92
CA LEU A 86 6.99 -6.50 -3.44
C LEU A 86 5.86 -6.33 -4.49
N THR A 87 5.15 -7.41 -4.82
CA THR A 87 4.01 -7.39 -5.74
C THR A 87 2.74 -7.73 -4.98
N CYS A 88 1.82 -6.76 -4.94
CA CYS A 88 0.48 -6.99 -4.43
C CYS A 88 -0.34 -7.87 -5.37
N ALA A 89 -1.42 -8.46 -4.86
CA ALA A 89 -2.33 -9.24 -5.69
C ALA A 89 -3.02 -8.36 -6.74
N SER A 90 -3.61 -9.00 -7.76
CA SER A 90 -4.41 -8.28 -8.75
C SER A 90 -5.55 -7.52 -8.06
N GLY A 91 -5.69 -6.22 -8.33
CA GLY A 91 -6.68 -5.35 -7.68
C GLY A 91 -6.16 -4.59 -6.46
N GLU A 92 -4.91 -4.80 -6.06
CA GLU A 92 -4.27 -4.08 -4.96
C GLU A 92 -3.20 -3.09 -5.48
N VAL A 93 -2.88 -2.11 -4.64
CA VAL A 93 -1.77 -1.17 -4.84
C VAL A 93 -0.95 -1.14 -3.57
N CYS A 94 0.38 -1.17 -3.71
CA CYS A 94 1.29 -0.95 -2.59
C CYS A 94 1.24 0.53 -2.22
N GLY A 95 0.80 0.83 -1.00
CA GLY A 95 0.62 2.21 -0.52
C GLY A 95 0.54 2.29 1.00
N VAL A 96 0.42 3.49 1.57
CA VAL A 96 0.25 3.71 3.02
C VAL A 96 -1.20 4.13 3.29
N ARG A 97 -1.89 3.42 4.18
CA ARG A 97 -3.18 3.83 4.75
C ARG A 97 -3.13 3.68 6.27
N ASP A 98 -3.61 4.69 7.00
CA ASP A 98 -3.59 4.74 8.48
C ASP A 98 -2.21 4.48 9.10
N GLY A 99 -1.15 5.00 8.46
CA GLY A 99 0.23 4.82 8.89
C GLY A 99 0.82 3.43 8.58
N VAL A 100 0.02 2.50 8.05
CA VAL A 100 0.45 1.14 7.69
C VAL A 100 0.66 1.03 6.18
N ARG A 101 1.91 0.76 5.76
CA ARG A 101 2.26 0.48 4.37
C ARG A 101 1.97 -0.99 4.06
N GLY A 102 1.19 -1.26 3.02
CA GLY A 102 0.77 -2.61 2.66
C GLY A 102 0.13 -2.67 1.29
N CYS A 103 -0.34 -3.85 0.91
CA CYS A 103 -1.17 -4.01 -0.26
C CYS A 103 -2.60 -3.63 0.11
N HIS A 104 -3.10 -2.60 -0.56
CA HIS A 104 -4.42 -2.06 -0.30
C HIS A 104 -5.26 -2.22 -1.55
N VAL A 105 -6.51 -2.64 -1.40
CA VAL A 105 -7.45 -2.69 -2.52
C VAL A 105 -7.47 -1.32 -3.21
N LYS A 106 -7.31 -1.31 -4.54
CA LYS A 106 -7.43 -0.11 -5.36
C LYS A 106 -8.80 0.50 -5.09
N GLN A 107 -8.82 1.64 -4.41
CA GLN A 107 -10.05 2.39 -4.24
C GLN A 107 -10.29 3.13 -5.56
N GLY A 108 -11.36 2.75 -6.25
CA GLY A 108 -11.87 3.57 -7.34
C GLY A 108 -12.36 4.90 -6.77
N ARG A 109 -12.02 6.02 -7.42
CA ARG A 109 -12.54 7.33 -7.05
C ARG A 109 -13.40 7.84 -8.20
N CYS A 110 -14.68 8.03 -7.92
CA CYS A 110 -15.57 8.82 -8.77
C CYS A 110 -15.63 10.25 -8.22
N SER A 111 -15.57 11.27 -9.08
CA SER A 111 -15.65 12.67 -8.65
C SER A 111 -16.47 13.50 -9.61
N ILE A 112 -17.21 14.46 -9.07
CA ILE A 112 -17.94 15.46 -9.84
C ILE A 112 -17.55 16.87 -9.39
N SER A 113 -17.25 17.74 -10.35
CA SER A 113 -16.92 19.15 -10.07
C SER A 113 -18.18 20.03 -10.03
N GLN A 114 -18.04 21.26 -9.52
CA GLN A 114 -19.13 22.24 -9.48
C GLN A 114 -19.69 22.58 -10.87
N VAL A 115 -18.88 22.45 -11.92
CA VAL A 115 -19.25 22.70 -13.33
C VAL A 115 -19.77 21.45 -14.04
N GLY A 116 -20.06 20.37 -13.30
CA GLY A 116 -20.65 19.15 -13.86
C GLY A 116 -19.67 18.24 -14.62
N LEU A 117 -18.36 18.47 -14.53
CA LEU A 117 -17.36 17.49 -15.01
C LEU A 117 -17.34 16.29 -14.06
N LEU A 118 -17.75 15.12 -14.56
CA LEU A 118 -17.72 13.82 -13.89
C LEU A 118 -16.47 13.05 -14.33
N THR A 119 -15.78 12.42 -13.38
CA THR A 119 -14.73 11.41 -13.61
C THR A 119 -15.18 10.11 -12.97
N SER A 120 -15.29 9.03 -13.75
CA SER A 120 -15.72 7.70 -13.32
C SER A 120 -14.60 6.94 -12.60
N PHE A 121 -14.95 5.81 -11.98
CA PHE A 121 -14.03 4.99 -11.17
C PHE A 121 -12.81 4.44 -11.94
N ASP A 122 -12.92 4.33 -13.27
CA ASP A 122 -11.88 3.89 -14.21
C ASP A 122 -11.08 5.06 -14.82
N GLY A 123 -11.40 6.31 -14.44
CA GLY A 123 -10.69 7.51 -14.89
C GLY A 123 -11.24 8.16 -16.16
N MET A 124 -12.28 7.61 -16.80
CA MET A 124 -12.95 8.30 -17.91
C MET A 124 -13.66 9.56 -17.41
N SER A 125 -13.73 10.61 -18.24
CA SER A 125 -14.32 11.89 -17.84
C SER A 125 -15.27 12.45 -18.89
N GLY A 126 -16.32 13.15 -18.44
CA GLY A 126 -17.33 13.78 -19.30
C GLY A 126 -18.16 14.82 -18.56
N VAL A 127 -18.82 15.72 -19.29
CA VAL A 127 -19.63 16.82 -18.71
C VAL A 127 -21.11 16.43 -18.66
N ILE A 128 -21.78 16.71 -17.55
CA ILE A 128 -23.25 16.63 -17.45
C ILE A 128 -23.83 17.82 -18.21
N GLY A 129 -24.19 17.60 -19.48
CA GLY A 129 -24.66 18.65 -20.39
C GLY A 129 -26.15 18.99 -20.32
N ALA A 130 -26.90 18.41 -19.38
CA ALA A 130 -28.35 18.58 -19.30
C ALA A 130 -28.81 18.95 -17.88
N GLN A 131 -29.97 19.60 -17.82
CA GLN A 131 -30.64 19.92 -16.56
C GLN A 131 -31.46 18.72 -16.08
N GLY A 132 -31.51 18.50 -14.77
CA GLY A 132 -32.26 17.39 -14.17
C GLY A 132 -31.47 16.62 -13.12
N ALA A 133 -31.96 15.43 -12.80
CA ALA A 133 -31.36 14.51 -11.83
C ALA A 133 -30.67 13.35 -12.56
N PHE A 134 -29.42 13.08 -12.21
CA PHE A 134 -28.59 12.06 -12.83
C PHE A 134 -28.06 11.08 -11.77
N GLN A 135 -28.26 9.79 -12.00
CA GLN A 135 -27.62 8.74 -11.19
C GLN A 135 -26.14 8.66 -11.57
N VAL A 136 -25.26 8.91 -10.61
CA VAL A 136 -23.79 8.94 -10.83
C VAL A 136 -23.08 7.70 -10.32
N ALA A 137 -23.65 7.02 -9.33
CA ALA A 137 -23.15 5.74 -8.82
C ALA A 137 -24.23 5.00 -8.04
N SER A 138 -24.22 3.67 -8.09
CA SER A 138 -25.08 2.82 -7.26
C SER A 138 -24.43 1.45 -7.08
N LEU A 139 -24.82 0.75 -6.01
CA LEU A 139 -24.53 -0.67 -5.89
C LEU A 139 -25.57 -1.46 -6.70
N CYS A 140 -25.14 -2.28 -7.66
CA CYS A 140 -26.05 -3.02 -8.54
C CYS A 140 -26.91 -4.05 -7.81
N ASP A 141 -26.39 -4.65 -6.74
CA ASP A 141 -27.13 -5.57 -5.88
C ASP A 141 -27.96 -4.79 -4.86
N GLU A 142 -29.24 -4.59 -5.16
CA GLU A 142 -30.21 -3.89 -4.30
C GLU A 142 -30.56 -4.66 -3.02
N THR A 143 -30.30 -5.97 -3.01
CA THR A 143 -30.57 -6.80 -1.83
C THR A 143 -29.48 -6.63 -0.76
N ASN A 144 -28.30 -6.15 -1.13
CA ASN A 144 -27.17 -5.96 -0.24
C ASN A 144 -27.49 -5.00 0.92
N THR A 145 -27.02 -5.29 2.13
CA THR A 145 -27.24 -4.44 3.30
C THR A 145 -26.53 -3.08 3.20
N MET A 146 -25.45 -3.00 2.41
CA MET A 146 -24.67 -1.79 2.15
C MET A 146 -25.09 -1.08 0.85
N TRP A 147 -26.29 -1.37 0.32
CA TRP A 147 -26.78 -0.73 -0.88
C TRP A 147 -26.84 0.80 -0.75
N PHE A 148 -26.45 1.48 -1.84
CA PHE A 148 -26.58 2.92 -1.96
C PHE A 148 -26.91 3.34 -3.40
N LEU A 149 -27.48 4.54 -3.52
CA LEU A 149 -27.73 5.23 -4.78
C LEU A 149 -27.33 6.71 -4.63
N ALA A 150 -26.38 7.16 -5.43
CA ALA A 150 -25.93 8.55 -5.49
C ALA A 150 -26.53 9.24 -6.72
N VAL A 151 -27.25 10.33 -6.49
CA VAL A 151 -27.93 11.14 -7.51
C VAL A 151 -27.49 12.59 -7.39
N VAL A 152 -27.13 13.20 -8.52
CA VAL A 152 -26.79 14.62 -8.60
C VAL A 152 -27.88 15.37 -9.35
N CYS A 153 -28.32 16.49 -8.77
CA CYS A 153 -29.20 17.44 -9.44
C CYS A 153 -28.38 18.60 -10.03
N SER A 154 -28.55 18.81 -11.33
CA SER A 154 -28.00 19.94 -12.08
C SER A 154 -29.10 20.95 -12.40
N LYS A 155 -28.88 22.23 -12.05
CA LYS A 155 -29.81 23.34 -12.30
C LYS A 155 -29.09 24.53 -12.96
N GLY A 156 -29.85 25.34 -13.68
CA GLY A 156 -29.41 26.61 -14.26
C GLY A 156 -29.16 26.58 -15.77
N ALA A 157 -28.92 27.76 -16.35
CA ALA A 157 -28.61 27.94 -17.78
C ALA A 157 -27.19 27.46 -18.16
N SER A 158 -26.32 27.29 -17.17
CA SER A 158 -25.02 26.60 -17.27
C SER A 158 -25.04 25.45 -16.27
N PRO A 159 -24.71 24.21 -16.66
CA PRO A 159 -24.88 23.04 -15.80
C PRO A 159 -23.97 23.13 -14.59
N THR A 160 -24.55 23.46 -13.44
CA THR A 160 -23.86 23.48 -12.16
C THR A 160 -24.48 22.46 -11.23
N VAL A 161 -23.62 21.75 -10.50
CA VAL A 161 -24.06 20.77 -9.51
C VAL A 161 -24.66 21.52 -8.33
N ASP A 162 -25.98 21.38 -8.16
CA ASP A 162 -26.75 22.09 -7.12
C ASP A 162 -26.79 21.27 -5.82
N THR A 163 -27.16 19.99 -5.94
CA THR A 163 -27.39 19.12 -4.78
C THR A 163 -26.99 17.68 -5.10
N LEU A 164 -26.30 17.04 -4.16
CA LEU A 164 -26.03 15.59 -4.13
C LEU A 164 -26.99 14.92 -3.14
N TYR A 165 -27.65 13.86 -3.60
CA TYR A 165 -28.44 12.96 -2.79
C TYR A 165 -27.75 11.60 -2.74
N VAL A 166 -27.61 11.03 -1.55
CA VAL A 166 -27.13 9.66 -1.34
C VAL A 166 -28.19 8.91 -0.55
N PHE A 167 -28.83 7.95 -1.20
CA PHE A 167 -29.83 7.09 -0.60
C PHE A 167 -29.17 5.80 -0.11
N PHE A 168 -29.55 5.38 1.08
CA PHE A 168 -29.32 4.07 1.70
C PHE A 168 -30.69 3.45 1.99
N LYS A 169 -30.72 2.19 2.43
CA LYS A 169 -31.98 1.47 2.68
C LYS A 169 -32.95 2.19 3.64
N GLU A 170 -32.42 2.79 4.70
CA GLU A 170 -33.23 3.41 5.76
C GLU A 170 -32.92 4.89 5.95
N THR A 171 -32.06 5.47 5.11
CA THR A 171 -31.55 6.82 5.34
C THR A 171 -31.20 7.47 4.01
N ALA A 172 -31.45 8.78 3.91
CA ALA A 172 -30.97 9.61 2.84
C ALA A 172 -30.09 10.73 3.40
N VAL A 173 -28.93 10.92 2.78
CA VAL A 173 -28.03 12.05 3.00
C VAL A 173 -28.22 13.02 1.85
N THR A 174 -28.36 14.31 2.14
CA THR A 174 -28.41 15.38 1.14
C THR A 174 -27.31 16.38 1.42
N VAL A 175 -26.53 16.73 0.41
CA VAL A 175 -25.46 17.73 0.49
C VAL A 175 -25.74 18.79 -0.58
N ASN A 176 -25.90 20.04 -0.17
CA ASN A 176 -26.10 21.15 -1.11
C ASN A 176 -24.75 21.76 -1.56
N SER A 177 -24.81 22.71 -2.49
CA SER A 177 -23.66 23.46 -3.00
C SER A 177 -22.88 24.26 -1.94
N GLN A 178 -23.47 24.51 -0.77
CA GLN A 178 -22.86 25.18 0.39
C GLN A 178 -22.21 24.19 1.37
N HIS A 179 -22.10 22.91 1.02
CA HIS A 179 -21.58 21.84 1.89
C HIS A 179 -22.40 21.62 3.17
N VAL A 180 -23.67 22.05 3.16
CA VAL A 180 -24.61 21.76 4.25
C VAL A 180 -25.17 20.36 4.05
N THR A 181 -25.05 19.54 5.09
CA THR A 181 -25.47 18.13 5.08
C THR A 181 -26.75 17.94 5.89
N TRP A 182 -27.73 17.28 5.28
CA TRP A 182 -28.99 16.88 5.91
C TRP A 182 -29.10 15.36 5.94
N LEU A 183 -29.56 14.83 7.07
CA LEU A 183 -29.86 13.41 7.24
C LEU A 183 -31.37 13.25 7.38
N ARG A 184 -31.98 12.39 6.57
CA ARG A 184 -33.38 11.96 6.74
C ARG A 184 -33.41 10.45 6.93
N ARG A 185 -34.04 9.98 8.00
CA ARG A 185 -34.43 8.56 8.12
C ARG A 185 -35.72 8.34 7.34
N ALA A 186 -35.78 7.20 6.64
CA ALA A 186 -36.99 6.73 5.98
C ALA A 186 -38.02 6.26 7.01
#